data_AF-A0A7S0M1D3-F1
#
_entry.id   AF-A0A7S0M1D3-F1
#
_cell.length_a   1.000
_cell.length_b   1.000
_cell.length_c   1.000
_cell.angle_alpha   90.00
_cell.angle_beta   90.00
_cell.angle_gamma   90.00
#
_symmetry.space_group_name_H-M   'P 1'
#
loop_
_entity.id
_entity.type
_entity.pdbx_description
1 polymer ?
#
loop_
_entity_poly.entity_id
_entity_poly.type
_entity_poly.pdbx_seq_one_letter_code
_entity_poly.pdbx_strand_id
1 'polypeptide(L)'
;CKTAFSFQPKEKFQKKILRLLLPPVWARQFLVASFGILFIFNSRQLPFVLQYLAAFTAIYFSFRLRIGMADGDPVPAVMPGSYLVADRIPRGSIFFQSVVLILQHDSNLGSLGVIINNARDIGGPVASSESVVLTDHRSPEFAVAEGVEGLFWRRDVINAVEDEGRDRDIGARVKAVRGICGWAPRQLDGEVRRGSWKVVRADADSALTRHTDPTLWQTLNQTAESFL
;
A
#
# COMPACT_ATOMS: atom_id res chain seq x y z
N CYS A 1 -7.15 -56.22 -4.62
CA CYS A 1 -7.57 -55.30 -3.54
C CYS A 1 -7.99 -53.97 -4.13
N LYS A 2 -9.21 -53.54 -3.81
CA LYS A 2 -9.81 -52.23 -4.13
C LYS A 2 -9.12 -51.12 -3.31
N THR A 3 -8.91 -49.94 -3.92
CA THR A 3 -9.33 -48.58 -3.45
C THR A 3 -8.66 -47.52 -4.34
N ALA A 4 -9.40 -46.87 -5.25
CA ALA A 4 -10.22 -45.66 -5.04
C ALA A 4 -9.43 -44.35 -5.13
N PHE A 5 -9.27 -43.86 -6.37
CA PHE A 5 -8.84 -42.50 -6.69
C PHE A 5 -10.06 -41.58 -6.47
N SER A 6 -10.06 -40.75 -5.42
CA SER A 6 -11.10 -39.74 -5.21
C SER A 6 -10.65 -38.40 -5.80
N PHE A 7 -11.26 -38.03 -6.92
CA PHE A 7 -11.12 -36.71 -7.53
C PHE A 7 -12.11 -35.78 -6.84
N GLN A 8 -11.63 -34.83 -6.04
CA GLN A 8 -12.44 -33.82 -5.36
C GLN A 8 -12.11 -32.40 -5.87
N PRO A 9 -12.72 -31.93 -6.98
CA PRO A 9 -12.52 -30.56 -7.45
C PRO A 9 -13.78 -29.71 -7.24
N LYS A 10 -14.20 -29.39 -6.00
CA LYS A 10 -15.24 -28.35 -5.78
C LYS A 10 -15.04 -27.44 -4.57
N GLU A 11 -14.35 -27.87 -3.50
CA GLU A 11 -14.26 -27.04 -2.28
C GLU A 11 -13.34 -25.81 -2.38
N LYS A 12 -12.19 -25.91 -3.06
CA LYS A 12 -11.19 -24.81 -3.11
C LYS A 12 -11.70 -23.60 -3.91
N PHE A 13 -12.51 -23.87 -4.93
CA PHE A 13 -13.14 -22.84 -5.78
C PHE A 13 -14.32 -22.17 -5.05
N GLN A 14 -15.14 -22.95 -4.33
CA GLN A 14 -16.23 -22.40 -3.52
C GLN A 14 -15.73 -21.53 -2.36
N LYS A 15 -14.65 -21.92 -1.67
CA LYS A 15 -14.04 -21.09 -0.61
C LYS A 15 -13.45 -19.78 -1.14
N LYS A 16 -13.03 -19.73 -2.40
CA LYS A 16 -12.51 -18.50 -3.05
C LYS A 16 -13.65 -17.55 -3.44
N ILE A 17 -14.75 -18.06 -3.98
CA ILE A 17 -15.96 -17.28 -4.30
C ILE A 17 -16.67 -16.79 -3.03
N LEU A 18 -16.71 -17.59 -1.97
CA LEU A 18 -17.32 -17.19 -0.69
C LEU A 18 -16.54 -16.05 0.00
N ARG A 19 -15.23 -15.91 -0.26
CA ARG A 19 -14.41 -14.77 0.20
C ARG A 19 -14.62 -13.49 -0.61
N LEU A 20 -15.18 -13.58 -1.82
CA LEU A 20 -15.51 -12.43 -2.68
C LEU A 20 -16.86 -11.80 -2.32
N LEU A 21 -17.82 -12.60 -1.84
CA LEU A 21 -19.14 -12.11 -1.39
C LEU A 21 -19.14 -11.58 0.05
N LEU A 22 -18.09 -11.90 0.81
CA LEU A 22 -17.98 -11.42 2.18
C LEU A 22 -17.23 -10.09 2.20
N PRO A 23 -17.73 -9.08 2.94
CA PRO A 23 -17.01 -7.83 3.10
C PRO A 23 -15.60 -8.11 3.64
N PRO A 24 -14.58 -7.34 3.19
CA PRO A 24 -13.21 -7.44 3.67
C PRO A 24 -13.14 -7.47 5.20
N VAL A 25 -12.10 -8.08 5.78
CA VAL A 25 -11.96 -8.20 7.25
C VAL A 25 -12.07 -6.84 7.94
N TRP A 26 -11.56 -5.78 7.31
CA TRP A 26 -11.71 -4.40 7.78
C TRP A 26 -13.16 -3.89 7.74
N ALA A 27 -13.96 -4.25 6.72
CA ALA A 27 -15.37 -3.91 6.64
C ALA A 27 -16.23 -4.67 7.68
N ARG A 28 -15.82 -5.88 8.08
CA ARG A 28 -16.44 -6.58 9.22
C ARG A 28 -16.07 -5.96 10.56
N GLN A 29 -14.82 -5.54 10.74
CA GLN A 29 -14.39 -4.80 11.94
C GLN A 29 -15.09 -3.44 12.04
N PHE A 30 -15.33 -2.75 10.92
CA PHE A 30 -16.14 -1.53 10.85
C PHE A 30 -17.62 -1.79 11.18
N LEU A 31 -18.22 -2.87 10.68
CA LEU A 31 -19.60 -3.26 11.04
C LEU A 31 -19.71 -3.63 12.52
N VAL A 32 -18.74 -4.36 13.08
CA VAL A 32 -18.70 -4.72 14.51
C VAL A 32 -18.46 -3.49 15.39
N ALA A 33 -17.58 -2.55 14.99
CA ALA A 33 -17.38 -1.28 15.68
C ALA A 33 -18.63 -0.39 15.62
N SER A 34 -19.36 -0.40 14.50
CA SER A 34 -20.61 0.35 14.33
C SER A 34 -21.76 -0.25 15.13
N PHE A 35 -21.86 -1.58 15.22
CA PHE A 35 -22.83 -2.28 16.08
C PHE A 35 -22.49 -2.16 17.58
N GLY A 36 -21.21 -2.12 17.96
CA GLY A 36 -20.77 -1.91 19.34
C GLY A 36 -21.10 -0.49 19.86
N ILE A 37 -21.03 0.51 18.98
CA ILE A 37 -21.46 1.89 19.28
C ILE A 37 -22.99 1.97 19.48
N LEU A 38 -23.77 1.16 18.75
CA LEU A 38 -25.23 1.10 18.91
C LEU A 38 -25.70 0.58 20.28
N PHE A 39 -24.87 -0.16 21.03
CA PHE A 39 -25.22 -0.70 22.35
C PHE A 39 -24.78 0.16 23.54
N ILE A 40 -23.94 1.18 23.33
CA ILE A 40 -23.44 2.07 24.40
C ILE A 40 -24.25 3.39 24.45
N PHE A 41 -24.87 3.79 23.34
CA PHE A 41 -25.55 5.07 23.22
C PHE A 41 -27.07 4.96 23.40
N ASN A 42 -27.58 5.58 24.46
CA ASN A 42 -29.01 5.77 24.73
C ASN A 42 -29.75 6.35 23.50
N SER A 43 -31.04 6.02 23.31
CA SER A 43 -31.87 6.33 22.13
C SER A 43 -31.91 7.81 21.73
N ARG A 44 -31.53 8.72 22.62
CA ARG A 44 -31.36 10.16 22.34
C ARG A 44 -30.15 10.52 21.47
N GLN A 45 -29.16 9.64 21.35
CA GLN A 45 -27.91 9.89 20.61
C GLN A 45 -27.87 9.25 19.21
N LEU A 46 -28.83 8.34 18.91
CA LEU A 46 -29.00 7.71 17.59
C LEU A 46 -29.02 8.69 16.40
N PRO A 47 -29.70 9.86 16.45
CA PRO A 47 -29.66 10.81 15.34
C PRO A 47 -28.26 11.39 15.09
N PHE A 48 -27.43 11.56 16.12
CA PHE A 48 -26.05 12.05 15.95
C PHE A 48 -25.13 11.01 15.34
N VAL A 49 -25.29 9.73 15.69
CA VAL A 49 -24.53 8.62 15.08
C VAL A 49 -24.90 8.46 13.60
N LEU A 50 -26.19 8.51 13.28
CA LEU A 50 -26.66 8.44 11.89
C LEU A 50 -26.19 9.65 11.07
N GLN A 51 -26.21 10.86 11.65
CA GLN A 51 -25.70 12.06 11.00
C GLN A 51 -24.19 12.00 10.79
N TYR A 52 -23.43 11.47 11.75
CA TYR A 52 -21.99 11.26 11.63
C TYR A 52 -21.66 10.24 10.52
N LEU A 53 -22.35 9.10 10.50
CA LEU A 53 -22.18 8.10 9.45
C LEU A 53 -22.58 8.64 8.07
N ALA A 54 -23.68 9.40 7.97
CA ALA A 54 -24.09 10.04 6.73
C ALA A 54 -23.07 11.08 6.26
N ALA A 55 -22.52 11.89 7.17
CA ALA A 55 -21.46 12.85 6.87
C ALA A 55 -20.17 12.15 6.41
N PHE A 56 -19.79 11.05 7.05
CA PHE A 56 -18.61 10.28 6.67
C PHE A 56 -18.80 9.60 5.31
N THR A 57 -19.97 9.03 5.05
CA THR A 57 -20.34 8.47 3.74
C THR A 57 -20.35 9.56 2.67
N ALA A 58 -20.88 10.75 2.99
CA ALA A 58 -20.89 11.89 2.08
C ALA A 58 -19.50 12.46 1.82
N ILE A 59 -18.60 12.52 2.81
CA ILE A 59 -17.21 12.92 2.65
C ILE A 59 -16.45 11.88 1.83
N TYR A 60 -16.63 10.59 2.10
CA TYR A 60 -16.07 9.49 1.32
C TYR A 60 -16.57 9.50 -0.11
N PHE A 61 -17.87 9.69 -0.33
CA PHE A 61 -18.47 9.77 -1.66
C PHE A 61 -18.07 11.06 -2.38
N SER A 62 -17.95 12.19 -1.69
CA SER A 62 -17.44 13.44 -2.24
C SER A 62 -15.95 13.35 -2.59
N PHE A 63 -15.16 12.64 -1.79
CA PHE A 63 -13.77 12.32 -2.09
C PHE A 63 -13.69 11.39 -3.32
N ARG A 64 -14.57 10.40 -3.43
CA ARG A 64 -14.72 9.53 -4.61
C ARG A 64 -15.22 10.27 -5.86
N LEU A 65 -16.08 11.27 -5.71
CA LEU A 65 -16.58 12.13 -6.81
C LEU A 65 -15.54 13.15 -7.25
N ARG A 66 -14.75 13.70 -6.31
CA ARG A 66 -13.72 14.71 -6.58
C ARG A 66 -12.43 14.10 -7.14
N ILE A 67 -12.15 12.83 -6.82
CA ILE A 67 -11.17 11.97 -7.50
C ILE A 67 -11.89 11.20 -8.62
N GLY A 68 -12.68 11.92 -9.40
CA GLY A 68 -13.48 11.35 -10.48
C GLY A 68 -12.65 10.50 -11.43
N MET A 69 -13.21 9.35 -11.80
CA MET A 69 -12.73 8.43 -12.83
C MET A 69 -11.42 7.69 -12.49
N ALA A 70 -11.53 6.75 -11.55
CA ALA A 70 -10.68 5.57 -11.51
C ALA A 70 -11.31 4.44 -12.34
N ASP A 71 -11.53 4.69 -13.62
CA ASP A 71 -11.78 3.63 -14.61
C ASP A 71 -10.71 3.76 -15.68
N GLY A 72 -9.64 3.02 -15.48
CA GLY A 72 -8.82 2.50 -16.55
C GLY A 72 -8.60 1.03 -16.23
N ASP A 73 -8.41 0.18 -17.24
CA ASP A 73 -8.09 -1.24 -17.06
C ASP A 73 -6.92 -1.45 -16.06
N PRO A 74 -6.67 -2.64 -15.54
CA PRO A 74 -5.41 -2.88 -14.84
C PRO A 74 -4.22 -2.42 -15.70
N VAL A 75 -3.24 -1.73 -15.14
CA VAL A 75 -1.97 -1.44 -15.82
C VAL A 75 -1.00 -2.58 -15.50
N PRO A 76 -0.69 -3.49 -16.44
CA PRO A 76 0.07 -4.71 -16.12
C PRO A 76 1.49 -4.46 -15.61
N ALA A 77 2.06 -3.27 -15.88
CA ALA A 77 3.39 -2.89 -15.42
C ALA A 77 3.45 -2.53 -13.93
N VAL A 78 2.31 -2.22 -13.30
CA VAL A 78 2.26 -1.95 -11.87
C VAL A 78 2.19 -3.29 -11.13
N MET A 79 3.26 -3.60 -10.41
CA MET A 79 3.36 -4.79 -9.57
C MET A 79 4.04 -4.42 -8.25
N PRO A 80 3.90 -5.25 -7.20
CA PRO A 80 4.82 -5.15 -6.07
C PRO A 80 6.27 -5.19 -6.58
N GLY A 81 7.13 -4.38 -5.97
CA GLY A 81 8.51 -4.20 -6.42
C GLY A 81 8.69 -3.26 -7.61
N SER A 82 7.65 -2.54 -8.03
CA SER A 82 7.80 -1.40 -8.95
C SER A 82 8.03 -0.09 -8.19
N TYR A 83 8.84 0.79 -8.76
CA TYR A 83 8.86 2.21 -8.43
C TYR A 83 7.83 2.98 -9.22
N LEU A 84 7.10 3.86 -8.52
CA LEU A 84 6.38 4.97 -9.13
C LEU A 84 7.25 6.21 -9.02
N VAL A 85 7.65 6.73 -10.16
CA VAL A 85 8.44 7.95 -10.28
C VAL A 85 7.50 9.09 -10.62
N ALA A 86 7.41 10.09 -9.76
CA ALA A 86 6.55 11.25 -9.97
C ALA A 86 6.94 11.99 -11.27
N ASP A 87 6.00 12.21 -12.18
CA ASP A 87 6.24 12.98 -13.41
C ASP A 87 5.42 14.26 -13.42
N ARG A 88 4.12 14.17 -13.71
CA ARG A 88 3.21 15.32 -13.78
C ARG A 88 2.52 15.62 -12.45
N ILE A 89 3.27 15.60 -11.36
CA ILE A 89 2.76 15.91 -10.02
C ILE A 89 3.01 17.40 -9.69
N PRO A 90 1.99 18.17 -9.25
CA PRO A 90 2.17 19.59 -8.94
C PRO A 90 3.14 19.84 -7.77
N ARG A 91 3.85 20.97 -7.86
CA ARG A 91 4.62 21.52 -6.72
C ARG A 91 3.69 21.77 -5.53
N GLY A 92 4.15 21.40 -4.33
CA GLY A 92 3.38 21.51 -3.08
C GLY A 92 2.60 20.23 -2.71
N SER A 93 2.49 19.26 -3.62
CA SER A 93 2.09 17.90 -3.26
C SER A 93 3.20 17.21 -2.46
N ILE A 94 2.82 16.33 -1.53
CA ILE A 94 3.76 15.44 -0.83
C ILE A 94 4.47 14.45 -1.78
N PHE A 95 3.93 14.27 -2.98
CA PHE A 95 4.46 13.40 -4.02
C PHE A 95 5.31 14.16 -5.05
N PHE A 96 5.51 15.47 -4.86
CA PHE A 96 6.36 16.24 -5.78
C PHE A 96 7.79 15.71 -5.72
N GLN A 97 8.31 15.25 -6.86
CA GLN A 97 9.63 14.60 -6.98
C GLN A 97 9.82 13.37 -6.08
N SER A 98 8.73 12.65 -5.79
CA SER A 98 8.82 11.41 -5.00
C SER A 98 9.09 10.19 -5.88
N VAL A 99 9.75 9.21 -5.29
CA VAL A 99 9.87 7.83 -5.75
C VAL A 99 9.17 6.95 -4.72
N VAL A 100 8.14 6.25 -5.14
CA VAL A 100 7.34 5.36 -4.26
C VAL A 100 7.65 3.91 -4.62
N LEU A 101 8.08 3.11 -3.64
CA LEU A 101 8.13 1.66 -3.76
C LEU A 101 6.74 1.06 -3.55
N ILE A 102 6.24 0.30 -4.51
CA ILE A 102 5.01 -0.48 -4.37
C ILE A 102 5.31 -1.76 -3.59
N LEU A 103 4.66 -1.91 -2.43
CA LEU A 103 4.78 -3.07 -1.56
C LEU A 103 3.69 -4.10 -1.83
N GLN A 104 2.48 -3.62 -2.17
CA GLN A 104 1.34 -4.45 -2.54
C GLN A 104 0.55 -3.76 -3.64
N HIS A 105 0.05 -4.53 -4.61
CA HIS A 105 -0.82 -4.03 -5.66
C HIS A 105 -1.84 -5.10 -6.03
N ASP A 106 -3.12 -4.73 -6.00
CA ASP A 106 -4.22 -5.47 -6.58
C ASP A 106 -5.21 -4.44 -7.14
N SER A 107 -5.48 -4.49 -8.45
CA SER A 107 -6.32 -3.47 -9.10
C SER A 107 -7.74 -3.39 -8.51
N ASN A 108 -8.24 -4.46 -7.89
CA ASN A 108 -9.58 -4.53 -7.29
C ASN A 108 -9.59 -4.23 -5.78
N LEU A 109 -8.49 -4.43 -5.07
CA LEU A 109 -8.40 -4.18 -3.61
C LEU A 109 -7.70 -2.87 -3.28
N GLY A 110 -6.86 -2.35 -4.17
CA GLY A 110 -6.07 -1.14 -3.98
C GLY A 110 -4.56 -1.41 -4.00
N SER A 111 -3.79 -0.37 -3.73
CA SER A 111 -2.33 -0.45 -3.71
C SER A 111 -1.76 0.15 -2.44
N LEU A 112 -0.63 -0.39 -2.00
CA LEU A 112 0.15 0.08 -0.87
C LEU A 112 1.58 0.34 -1.32
N GLY A 113 2.12 1.48 -0.94
CA GLY A 113 3.52 1.81 -1.18
C GLY A 113 4.12 2.70 -0.12
N VAL A 114 5.40 3.03 -0.29
CA VAL A 114 6.17 3.86 0.62
C VAL A 114 7.11 4.78 -0.16
N ILE A 115 7.15 6.06 0.18
CA ILE A 115 8.12 7.01 -0.41
C ILE A 115 9.51 6.69 0.13
N ILE A 116 10.46 6.42 -0.77
CA ILE A 116 11.83 6.02 -0.39
C ILE A 116 12.84 7.15 -0.44
N ASN A 117 12.52 8.25 -1.12
CA ASN A 117 13.43 9.38 -1.34
C ASN A 117 13.02 10.66 -0.57
N ASN A 118 12.45 10.49 0.62
CA ASN A 118 12.12 11.61 1.49
C ASN A 118 13.23 11.80 2.53
N ALA A 119 13.77 13.02 2.65
CA ALA A 119 14.88 13.31 3.57
C ALA A 119 14.53 13.16 5.07
N ARG A 120 13.24 13.06 5.42
CA ARG A 120 12.76 12.87 6.80
C ARG A 120 12.21 11.45 7.05
N ASP A 121 12.41 10.56 6.07
CA ASP A 121 11.84 9.21 6.05
C ASP A 121 10.32 9.22 6.26
N ILE A 122 9.65 10.17 5.61
CA ILE A 122 8.19 10.24 5.55
C ILE A 122 7.74 9.49 4.29
N GLY A 123 7.17 8.32 4.51
CA GLY A 123 6.76 7.34 3.50
C GLY A 123 5.37 7.54 2.93
N GLY A 124 4.55 8.41 3.51
CA GLY A 124 3.24 8.77 2.99
C GLY A 124 2.36 9.51 3.99
N PRO A 125 1.19 10.00 3.56
CA PRO A 125 0.28 10.80 4.40
C PRO A 125 -0.62 9.93 5.29
N VAL A 126 -0.74 8.64 4.99
CA VAL A 126 -1.65 7.74 5.68
C VAL A 126 -0.88 7.04 6.79
N ALA A 127 -1.44 7.07 8.00
CA ALA A 127 -0.91 6.40 9.19
C ALA A 127 0.52 6.83 9.56
N SER A 128 0.72 8.10 9.92
CA SER A 128 1.99 8.61 10.45
C SER A 128 2.50 7.90 11.72
N SER A 129 1.64 7.11 12.37
CA SER A 129 1.95 6.22 13.50
C SER A 129 2.38 4.81 13.08
N GLU A 130 2.30 4.47 11.80
CA GLU A 130 2.81 3.22 11.26
C GLU A 130 4.15 3.47 10.56
N SER A 131 5.01 2.48 10.57
CA SER A 131 6.30 2.47 9.89
C SER A 131 6.44 1.23 9.01
N VAL A 132 7.26 1.34 7.99
CA VAL A 132 7.68 0.24 7.15
C VAL A 132 9.18 0.09 7.33
N VAL A 133 9.62 -1.11 7.67
CA VAL A 133 11.02 -1.48 7.72
C VAL A 133 11.36 -2.23 6.45
N LEU A 134 12.38 -1.76 5.75
CA LEU A 134 12.98 -2.41 4.58
C LEU A 134 14.34 -2.99 4.99
N THR A 135 14.65 -4.21 4.57
CA THR A 135 15.94 -4.85 4.86
C THR A 135 16.38 -5.80 3.74
N ASP A 136 17.69 -6.06 3.65
CA ASP A 136 18.23 -7.18 2.86
C ASP A 136 18.41 -8.46 3.69
N HIS A 137 18.11 -8.41 4.98
CA HIS A 137 18.11 -9.58 5.84
C HIS A 137 16.82 -10.41 5.69
N ARG A 138 16.99 -11.68 5.34
CA ARG A 138 15.86 -12.61 5.28
C ARG A 138 15.53 -13.14 6.67
N SER A 139 14.38 -12.73 7.21
CA SER A 139 13.79 -13.29 8.44
C SER A 139 12.32 -13.69 8.21
N PRO A 140 11.78 -14.72 8.92
CA PRO A 140 10.39 -15.15 8.81
C PRO A 140 9.33 -14.06 9.10
N GLU A 141 9.73 -12.99 9.79
CA GLU A 141 8.86 -11.87 10.13
C GLU A 141 8.72 -10.82 9.02
N PHE A 142 9.56 -10.89 7.98
CA PHE A 142 9.49 -10.00 6.83
C PHE A 142 8.81 -10.68 5.64
N ALA A 143 7.96 -9.90 4.96
CA ALA A 143 7.45 -10.25 3.65
C ALA A 143 8.54 -10.05 2.59
N VAL A 144 8.49 -10.83 1.51
CA VAL A 144 9.33 -10.61 0.34
C VAL A 144 8.78 -9.43 -0.44
N ALA A 145 9.64 -8.48 -0.84
CA ALA A 145 9.26 -7.50 -1.85
C ALA A 145 9.26 -8.20 -3.21
N GLU A 146 8.09 -8.67 -3.66
CA GLU A 146 7.99 -9.42 -4.91
C GLU A 146 8.59 -8.58 -6.05
N GLY A 147 9.29 -9.23 -6.98
CA GLY A 147 9.94 -8.53 -8.07
C GLY A 147 11.22 -7.78 -7.71
N VAL A 148 11.66 -7.69 -6.45
CA VAL A 148 12.97 -7.12 -6.08
C VAL A 148 13.82 -8.17 -5.38
N GLU A 149 14.94 -8.55 -5.97
CA GLU A 149 15.81 -9.56 -5.39
C GLU A 149 16.49 -9.04 -4.12
N GLY A 150 16.47 -9.86 -3.07
CA GLY A 150 17.16 -9.53 -1.81
C GLY A 150 16.51 -8.38 -1.02
N LEU A 151 15.28 -7.97 -1.33
CA LEU A 151 14.56 -6.96 -0.57
C LEU A 151 13.39 -7.59 0.20
N PHE A 152 13.35 -7.31 1.50
CA PHE A 152 12.32 -7.75 2.42
C PHE A 152 11.71 -6.55 3.14
N TRP A 153 10.45 -6.67 3.55
CA TRP A 153 9.75 -5.58 4.21
C TRP A 153 8.77 -6.07 5.28
N ARG A 154 8.56 -5.23 6.30
CA ARG A 154 7.60 -5.47 7.37
C ARG A 154 6.90 -4.16 7.72
N ARG A 155 5.61 -4.23 8.07
CA ARG A 155 4.92 -3.11 8.71
C ARG A 155 5.14 -3.21 10.22
N ASP A 156 5.61 -2.14 10.82
CA ASP A 156 5.84 -2.04 12.26
C ASP A 156 5.16 -0.78 12.80
N VAL A 157 4.57 -0.87 13.98
CA VAL A 157 3.85 0.25 14.62
C VAL A 157 4.73 0.93 15.66
N ILE A 158 5.75 0.27 16.23
CA ILE A 158 6.41 0.76 17.46
C ILE A 158 7.94 0.59 17.47
N ASN A 159 8.56 -0.37 16.75
CA ASN A 159 9.95 -0.78 17.03
C ASN A 159 10.98 -0.62 15.89
N ALA A 160 10.67 0.13 14.84
CA ALA A 160 11.60 0.36 13.72
C ALA A 160 13.02 0.83 14.11
N VAL A 161 13.14 1.58 15.21
CA VAL A 161 14.43 2.08 15.74
C VAL A 161 15.22 0.98 16.46
N GLU A 162 14.54 0.01 17.09
CA GLU A 162 15.18 -1.12 17.74
C GLU A 162 15.71 -2.13 16.71
N ASP A 163 14.97 -2.34 15.62
CA ASP A 163 15.41 -3.16 14.49
C ASP A 163 16.68 -2.59 13.83
N GLU A 164 16.74 -1.28 13.61
CA GLU A 164 17.94 -0.60 13.09
C GLU A 164 19.16 -0.72 14.01
N GLY A 165 18.96 -0.97 15.30
CA GLY A 165 20.03 -1.22 16.27
C GLY A 165 20.51 -2.67 16.23
N ARG A 166 19.58 -3.63 16.18
CA ARG A 166 19.86 -5.07 16.24
C ARG A 166 20.48 -5.63 14.95
N ASP A 167 20.05 -5.12 13.80
CA ASP A 167 20.55 -5.60 12.49
C ASP A 167 21.95 -5.06 12.13
N ARG A 168 22.42 -3.99 12.82
CA ARG A 168 23.81 -3.54 12.69
C ARG A 168 24.82 -4.60 13.14
N ASP A 169 24.45 -5.41 14.13
CA ASP A 169 25.33 -6.44 14.67
C ASP A 169 25.52 -7.61 13.70
N ILE A 170 24.63 -7.77 12.72
CA ILE A 170 24.73 -8.80 11.66
C ILE A 170 25.11 -8.22 10.28
N GLY A 171 25.36 -6.92 10.19
CA GLY A 171 25.82 -6.25 8.96
C GLY A 171 24.74 -6.02 7.89
N ALA A 172 23.46 -6.18 8.23
CA ALA A 172 22.36 -5.97 7.30
C ALA A 172 22.09 -4.49 7.02
N ARG A 173 21.56 -4.17 5.84
CA ARG A 173 21.09 -2.82 5.52
C ARG A 173 19.62 -2.72 5.90
N VAL A 174 19.32 -1.81 6.83
CA VAL A 174 17.95 -1.54 7.28
C VAL A 174 17.60 -0.09 6.99
N LYS A 175 16.36 0.13 6.56
CA LYS A 175 15.76 1.45 6.42
C LYS A 175 14.35 1.46 6.98
N ALA A 176 14.12 2.27 7.99
CA ALA A 176 12.78 2.55 8.50
C ALA A 176 12.17 3.79 7.84
N VAL A 177 10.93 3.68 7.38
CA VAL A 177 10.17 4.79 6.81
C VAL A 177 8.85 4.94 7.54
N ARG A 178 8.48 6.16 7.96
CA ARG A 178 7.25 6.47 8.69
C ARG A 178 6.12 6.84 7.74
N GLY A 179 4.98 6.17 7.87
CA GLY A 179 3.80 6.39 7.06
C GLY A 179 3.81 5.60 5.76
N ILE A 180 2.61 5.42 5.21
CA ILE A 180 2.36 4.63 4.00
C ILE A 180 1.56 5.45 3.00
N CYS A 181 1.73 5.10 1.73
CA CYS A 181 0.90 5.56 0.63
C CYS A 181 -0.16 4.50 0.34
N GLY A 182 -1.42 4.92 0.28
CA GLY A 182 -2.54 4.06 -0.07
C GLY A 182 -3.27 4.60 -1.29
N TRP A 183 -3.57 3.72 -2.23
CA TRP A 183 -4.46 3.99 -3.35
C TRP A 183 -5.70 3.13 -3.24
N ALA A 184 -6.86 3.74 -3.49
CA ALA A 184 -8.10 3.00 -3.64
C ALA A 184 -8.06 2.09 -4.88
N PRO A 185 -8.95 1.08 -4.97
CA PRO A 185 -9.07 0.24 -6.17
C PRO A 185 -9.10 1.08 -7.46
N ARG A 186 -8.29 0.68 -8.45
CA ARG A 186 -8.10 1.30 -9.76
C ARG A 186 -7.60 2.76 -9.78
N GLN A 187 -7.39 3.38 -8.62
CA GLN A 187 -6.97 4.77 -8.55
C GLN A 187 -5.56 4.93 -9.13
N LEU A 188 -4.62 4.08 -8.70
CA LEU A 188 -3.24 4.10 -9.17
C LEU A 188 -3.16 3.86 -10.69
N ASP A 189 -3.93 2.90 -11.21
CA ASP A 189 -4.01 2.61 -12.63
C ASP A 189 -4.46 3.82 -13.46
N GLY A 190 -5.42 4.60 -12.94
CA GLY A 190 -5.87 5.85 -13.54
C GLY A 190 -4.79 6.94 -13.48
N GLU A 191 -4.07 7.05 -12.36
CA GLU A 191 -2.98 8.03 -12.21
C GLU A 191 -1.79 7.72 -13.13
N VAL A 192 -1.41 6.46 -13.30
CA VAL A 192 -0.37 6.03 -14.24
C VAL A 192 -0.78 6.37 -15.68
N ARG A 193 -2.01 6.03 -16.10
CA ARG A 193 -2.49 6.36 -17.46
C ARG A 193 -2.55 7.84 -17.77
N ARG A 194 -2.83 8.68 -16.76
CA ARG A 194 -2.82 10.13 -16.92
C ARG A 194 -1.41 10.73 -16.92
N GLY A 195 -0.37 9.90 -16.80
CA GLY A 195 1.03 10.33 -16.77
C GLY A 195 1.43 11.00 -15.46
N SER A 196 0.69 10.79 -14.36
CA SER A 196 1.11 11.28 -13.05
C SER A 196 2.34 10.52 -12.54
N TRP A 197 2.46 9.25 -12.93
CA TRP A 197 3.54 8.35 -12.53
C TRP A 197 4.15 7.66 -13.74
N LYS A 198 5.48 7.55 -13.76
CA LYS A 198 6.20 6.56 -14.58
C LYS A 198 6.49 5.33 -13.73
N VAL A 199 6.38 4.14 -14.31
CA VAL A 199 6.59 2.88 -13.59
C VAL A 199 7.94 2.30 -14.01
N VAL A 200 8.81 2.04 -13.03
CA VAL A 200 10.14 1.46 -13.23
C VAL A 200 10.29 0.24 -12.33
N ARG A 201 11.13 -0.71 -12.70
CA ARG A 201 11.49 -1.82 -11.81
C ARG A 201 12.35 -1.30 -10.65
N ALA A 202 12.02 -1.68 -9.42
CA ALA A 202 12.83 -1.31 -8.27
C ALA A 202 14.05 -2.22 -8.10
N ASP A 203 15.07 -1.70 -7.42
CA ASP A 203 16.28 -2.41 -7.03
C ASP A 203 16.49 -2.27 -5.50
N ALA A 204 17.17 -3.24 -4.89
CA ALA A 204 17.38 -3.25 -3.45
C ALA A 204 18.34 -2.14 -2.99
N ASP A 205 19.31 -1.75 -3.83
CA ASP A 205 20.36 -0.82 -3.44
C ASP A 205 19.81 0.60 -3.26
N SER A 206 19.01 1.08 -4.22
CA SER A 206 18.35 2.39 -4.12
C SER A 206 17.24 2.40 -3.06
N ALA A 207 16.53 1.28 -2.86
CA ALA A 207 15.54 1.14 -1.78
C ALA A 207 16.16 1.25 -0.39
N LEU A 208 17.33 0.61 -0.18
CA LEU A 208 18.00 0.48 1.13
C LEU A 208 19.09 1.54 1.35
N THR A 209 19.19 2.55 0.49
CA THR A 209 20.16 3.63 0.68
C THR A 209 19.86 4.36 2.00
N ARG A 210 20.86 4.41 2.90
CA ARG A 210 20.77 5.01 4.25
C ARG A 210 20.48 6.51 4.22
N HIS A 211 21.12 7.23 3.32
CA HIS A 211 20.89 8.66 3.15
C HIS A 211 20.05 8.86 1.90
N THR A 212 18.95 9.60 2.02
CA THR A 212 18.12 9.95 0.88
C THR A 212 18.97 10.61 -0.21
N ASP A 213 19.09 9.92 -1.34
CA ASP A 213 19.76 10.43 -2.53
C ASP A 213 18.83 11.47 -3.20
N PRO A 214 19.21 12.77 -3.20
CA PRO A 214 18.39 13.81 -3.83
C PRO A 214 18.32 13.67 -5.35
N THR A 215 19.25 12.93 -5.96
CA THR A 215 19.32 12.74 -7.41
C THR A 215 18.51 11.53 -7.89
N LEU A 216 18.11 10.62 -7.00
CA LEU A 216 17.41 9.38 -7.34
C LEU A 216 16.19 9.63 -8.22
N TRP A 217 15.33 10.58 -7.82
CA TRP A 217 14.15 10.94 -8.61
C TRP A 217 14.53 11.44 -10.01
N GLN A 218 15.54 12.31 -10.10
CA GLN A 218 15.96 12.90 -11.37
C GLN A 218 16.51 11.83 -12.31
N THR A 219 17.37 10.96 -11.81
CA THR A 219 17.94 9.83 -12.55
C THR A 219 16.82 8.91 -13.06
N LEU A 220 15.94 8.45 -12.17
CA LEU A 220 14.85 7.55 -12.55
C LEU A 220 13.86 8.22 -13.51
N ASN A 221 13.55 9.50 -13.34
CA ASN A 221 12.60 10.19 -14.22
C ASN A 221 13.16 10.41 -15.63
N GLN A 222 14.49 10.51 -15.77
CA GLN A 222 15.16 10.60 -17.06
C GLN A 222 15.27 9.24 -17.77
N THR A 223 15.50 8.16 -17.02
CA THR A 223 15.63 6.81 -17.59
C THR A 223 14.29 6.11 -17.83
N ALA A 224 13.24 6.51 -17.11
CA ALA A 224 11.92 5.91 -17.24
C ALA A 224 11.24 6.35 -18.54
N GLU A 225 10.88 5.37 -19.37
CA GLU A 225 9.99 5.59 -20.51
C GLU A 225 8.56 5.91 -20.00
N SER A 226 7.94 6.92 -20.60
CA SER A 226 6.53 7.22 -20.35
C SER A 226 5.65 6.17 -21.04
N PHE A 227 4.65 5.64 -20.34
CA PHE A 227 3.57 4.83 -20.93
C PHE A 227 2.68 5.72 -21.81
N LEU A 228 3.12 6.03 -23.03
CA LEU A 228 2.35 6.70 -24.07
C LEU A 228 2.31 5.83 -25.32
#